data_AF-A0A534SXF0-F1
#
_entry.id   AF-A0A534SXF0-F1
#
_cell.length_a   1.000
_cell.length_b   1.000
_cell.length_c   1.000
_cell.angle_alpha   90.00
_cell.angle_beta   90.00
_cell.angle_gamma   90.00
#
_symmetry.space_group_name_H-M   'P 1'
#
loop_
_entity.id
_entity.type
_entity.pdbx_description
1 polymer ?
#
loop_
_entity_poly.entity_id
_entity_poly.type
_entity_poly.pdbx_seq_one_letter_code
_entity_poly.pdbx_strand_id
1 'polypeptide(L)'
;MPLLHRLPVLLTGIAAVVLTVAPGPRAGVSPGETIDKSRLAEVRPLISPSIEWILDRGATMKVVEAKPVGWPQAFREATERYAGQVRLAPDGLKLENYIAGQPFPTLDPNDPAMAVKVMWNYEYRPYPGTDDFVEYDFPAWDGSLNRGSRSSWDRSWRRMI
;
A
#
# COMPACT_ATOMS: atom_id res chain seq x y z
N MET A 1 17.72 -20.12 73.26
CA MET A 1 17.23 -18.87 72.65
C MET A 1 18.29 -17.80 72.87
N PRO A 2 18.63 -16.88 71.94
CA PRO A 2 18.04 -16.57 70.63
C PRO A 2 19.13 -16.39 69.53
N LEU A 3 18.76 -15.71 68.44
CA LEU A 3 19.60 -14.95 67.49
C LEU A 3 20.06 -15.65 66.20
N LEU A 4 19.18 -15.49 65.19
CA LEU A 4 19.55 -15.21 63.80
C LEU A 4 20.78 -14.30 63.71
N HIS A 5 21.66 -14.54 62.73
CA HIS A 5 22.15 -13.54 61.76
C HIS A 5 23.14 -14.17 60.76
N ARG A 6 23.02 -13.74 59.51
CA ARG A 6 24.04 -13.61 58.43
C ARG A 6 24.00 -14.62 57.27
N LEU A 7 23.55 -14.10 56.13
CA LEU A 7 23.80 -14.55 54.76
C LEU A 7 25.30 -14.82 54.50
N PRO A 8 25.63 -15.67 53.50
CA PRO A 8 26.14 -15.06 52.28
C PRO A 8 25.57 -15.62 50.97
N VAL A 9 25.43 -14.68 50.04
CA VAL A 9 25.28 -14.76 48.59
C VAL A 9 26.27 -15.75 47.95
N LEU A 10 25.84 -16.62 47.03
CA LEU A 10 26.34 -16.66 45.63
C LEU A 10 25.74 -17.83 44.81
N LEU A 11 25.58 -17.53 43.52
CA LEU A 11 25.49 -18.44 42.36
C LEU A 11 24.15 -19.15 42.11
N THR A 12 23.36 -18.62 41.17
CA THR A 12 22.95 -19.39 39.98
C THR A 12 22.32 -18.52 38.89
N GLY A 13 23.00 -18.47 37.73
CA GLY A 13 22.42 -18.50 36.39
C GLY A 13 21.61 -17.29 35.90
N ILE A 14 22.28 -16.31 35.29
CA ILE A 14 21.62 -15.45 34.30
C ILE A 14 21.41 -16.29 33.03
N ALA A 15 20.19 -16.76 32.81
CA ALA A 15 19.78 -17.36 31.55
C ALA A 15 19.60 -16.22 30.52
N ALA A 16 20.55 -16.07 29.61
CA ALA A 16 20.41 -15.22 28.45
C ALA A 16 19.33 -15.82 27.52
N VAL A 17 18.15 -15.22 27.52
CA VAL A 17 17.09 -15.52 26.56
C VAL A 17 17.52 -14.93 25.21
N VAL A 18 18.07 -15.77 24.35
CA VAL A 18 18.24 -15.45 22.93
C VAL A 18 16.84 -15.47 22.30
N LEU A 19 16.31 -14.28 22.03
CA LEU A 19 15.06 -14.12 21.29
C LEU A 19 15.32 -14.50 19.83
N THR A 20 15.18 -15.79 19.50
CA THR A 20 15.13 -16.23 18.11
C THR A 20 13.85 -15.68 17.51
N VAL A 21 13.97 -14.63 16.70
CA VAL A 21 12.89 -14.18 15.82
C VAL A 21 12.69 -15.32 14.81
N ALA A 22 11.72 -16.18 15.08
CA ALA A 22 11.29 -17.17 14.10
C ALA A 22 10.84 -16.40 12.85
N PRO A 23 11.37 -16.72 11.65
CA PRO A 23 10.81 -16.18 10.43
C PRO A 23 9.34 -16.59 10.40
N GLY A 24 8.43 -15.61 10.32
CA GLY A 24 7.01 -15.86 10.13
C GLY A 24 6.77 -16.77 8.92
N PRO A 25 5.59 -17.40 8.81
CA PRO A 25 5.28 -18.29 7.70
C PRO A 25 5.58 -17.57 6.38
N ARG A 26 6.58 -18.05 5.66
CA ARG A 26 6.80 -17.64 4.28
C ARG A 26 5.61 -18.21 3.50
N ALA A 27 4.76 -17.33 3.01
CA ALA A 27 3.83 -17.67 1.94
C ALA A 27 4.59 -18.50 0.89
N GLY A 28 4.05 -19.65 0.46
CA GLY A 28 4.73 -20.59 -0.45
C GLY A 28 5.03 -20.05 -1.85
N VAL A 29 4.81 -18.77 -2.08
CA VAL A 29 4.94 -18.09 -3.36
C VAL A 29 6.17 -17.19 -3.36
N SER A 30 6.97 -17.30 -4.42
CA SER A 30 8.14 -16.45 -4.63
C SER A 30 7.88 -15.41 -5.73
N PRO A 31 8.44 -14.19 -5.65
CA PRO A 31 8.40 -13.24 -6.74
C PRO A 31 8.92 -13.84 -8.05
N GLY A 32 8.24 -13.55 -9.17
CA GLY A 32 8.54 -14.08 -10.50
C GLY A 32 7.76 -15.34 -10.87
N GLU A 33 7.13 -15.99 -9.89
CA GLU A 33 6.29 -17.15 -10.12
C GLU A 33 4.98 -16.79 -10.85
N THR A 34 4.49 -17.70 -11.69
CA THR A 34 3.14 -17.60 -12.26
C THR A 34 2.27 -18.68 -11.63
N ILE A 35 1.19 -18.25 -10.98
CA ILE A 35 0.19 -19.10 -10.35
C ILE A 35 -0.94 -19.33 -11.34
N ASP A 36 -1.24 -20.60 -11.59
CA ASP A 36 -2.39 -21.05 -12.36
C ASP A 36 -3.29 -21.96 -11.50
N LYS A 37 -4.36 -22.47 -12.11
CA LYS A 37 -5.36 -23.34 -11.47
C LYS A 37 -4.74 -24.52 -10.70
N SER A 38 -3.62 -25.09 -11.16
CA SER A 38 -2.98 -26.25 -10.53
C SER A 38 -2.44 -25.96 -9.13
N ARG A 39 -2.08 -24.70 -8.83
CA ARG A 39 -1.53 -24.26 -7.54
C ARG A 39 -2.54 -23.54 -6.65
N LEU A 40 -3.83 -23.58 -7.02
CA LEU A 40 -4.89 -22.86 -6.31
C LEU A 40 -4.98 -23.25 -4.82
N ALA A 41 -4.78 -24.54 -4.50
CA ALA A 41 -4.80 -25.04 -3.13
C ALA A 41 -3.73 -24.41 -2.22
N GLU A 42 -2.57 -24.08 -2.78
CA GLU A 42 -1.44 -23.48 -2.06
C GLU A 42 -1.66 -21.99 -1.80
N VAL A 43 -2.29 -21.30 -2.75
CA VAL A 43 -2.44 -19.84 -2.72
C VAL A 43 -3.74 -19.37 -2.10
N ARG A 44 -4.72 -20.27 -1.94
CA ARG A 44 -6.01 -20.03 -1.26
C ARG A 44 -5.94 -19.21 0.03
N PRO A 45 -5.04 -19.49 1.00
CA PRO A 45 -4.96 -18.68 2.22
C PRO A 45 -4.40 -17.26 2.00
N LEU A 46 -3.87 -16.96 0.82
CA LEU A 46 -3.20 -15.70 0.49
C LEU A 46 -4.02 -14.79 -0.44
N ILE A 47 -5.13 -15.30 -0.99
CA ILE A 47 -5.93 -14.61 -2.01
C ILE A 47 -7.37 -14.47 -1.56
N SER A 48 -8.08 -13.47 -2.08
CA SER A 48 -9.51 -13.32 -1.84
C SER A 48 -10.32 -14.35 -2.66
N PRO A 49 -11.56 -14.68 -2.23
CA PRO A 49 -12.43 -15.61 -2.96
C PRO A 49 -12.66 -15.23 -4.43
N SER A 50 -12.67 -13.92 -4.75
CA SER A 50 -12.81 -13.43 -6.12
C SER A 50 -11.61 -13.77 -6.99
N ILE A 51 -10.38 -13.66 -6.45
CA ILE A 51 -9.17 -14.05 -7.17
C ILE A 51 -9.13 -15.57 -7.37
N GLU A 52 -9.56 -16.33 -6.36
CA GLU A 52 -9.70 -17.79 -6.47
C GLU A 52 -10.63 -18.17 -7.62
N TRP A 53 -11.81 -17.54 -7.70
CA TRP A 53 -12.81 -17.79 -8.73
C TRP A 53 -12.28 -17.52 -10.15
N ILE A 54 -11.45 -16.49 -10.32
CA ILE A 54 -10.81 -16.11 -11.58
C ILE A 54 -9.73 -17.12 -11.98
N LEU A 55 -8.86 -17.52 -11.04
CA LEU A 55 -7.81 -18.52 -11.27
C LEU A 55 -8.39 -19.90 -11.61
N ASP A 56 -9.47 -20.32 -10.95
CA ASP A 56 -10.17 -21.57 -11.25
C ASP A 56 -10.73 -21.61 -12.69
N ARG A 57 -10.99 -20.45 -13.29
CA ARG A 57 -11.48 -20.32 -14.68
C ARG A 57 -10.38 -20.21 -15.73
N GLY A 58 -9.13 -20.47 -15.34
CA GLY A 58 -8.00 -20.54 -16.26
C GLY A 58 -7.24 -19.23 -16.42
N ALA A 59 -7.50 -18.23 -15.58
CA ALA A 59 -6.61 -17.08 -15.47
C ALA A 59 -5.30 -17.47 -14.79
N THR A 60 -4.27 -16.66 -15.03
CA THR A 60 -2.94 -16.81 -14.42
C THR A 60 -2.56 -15.53 -13.69
N MET A 61 -1.96 -15.65 -12.52
CA MET A 61 -1.48 -14.52 -11.72
C MET A 61 0.05 -14.57 -11.62
N LYS A 62 0.72 -13.51 -12.07
CA LYS A 62 2.17 -13.36 -11.88
C LYS A 62 2.44 -12.71 -10.53
N VAL A 63 3.15 -13.42 -9.67
CA VAL A 63 3.64 -12.89 -8.39
C VAL A 63 4.79 -11.94 -8.69
N VAL A 64 4.71 -10.73 -8.20
CA VAL A 64 5.78 -9.74 -8.31
C VAL A 64 6.26 -9.36 -6.92
N GLU A 65 7.49 -8.89 -6.84
CA GLU A 65 8.02 -8.34 -5.60
C GLU A 65 7.15 -7.16 -5.16
N ALA A 66 6.84 -7.12 -3.86
CA ALA A 66 6.13 -5.99 -3.28
C ALA A 66 7.01 -4.73 -3.43
N LYS A 67 6.51 -3.78 -4.20
CA LYS A 67 7.17 -2.48 -4.38
C LYS A 67 6.34 -1.41 -3.68
N PRO A 68 6.97 -0.45 -2.99
CA PRO A 68 6.25 0.69 -2.45
C PRO A 68 5.59 1.45 -3.60
N VAL A 69 4.28 1.64 -3.50
CA VAL A 69 3.54 2.47 -4.45
C VAL A 69 3.76 3.92 -4.03
N GLY A 70 4.70 4.58 -4.71
CA GLY A 70 4.95 5.99 -4.56
C GLY A 70 3.99 6.85 -5.37
N TRP A 71 4.07 8.16 -5.17
CA TRP A 71 3.32 9.11 -6.00
C TRP A 71 3.81 9.08 -7.45
N PRO A 72 2.92 9.28 -8.44
CA PRO A 72 3.30 9.33 -9.84
C PRO A 72 4.40 10.35 -10.10
N GLN A 73 5.34 10.03 -10.99
CA GLN A 73 6.44 10.92 -11.36
C GLN A 73 5.94 12.29 -11.82
N ALA A 74 4.92 12.32 -12.68
CA ALA A 74 4.33 13.57 -13.17
C ALA A 74 3.79 14.46 -12.02
N PHE A 75 3.26 13.85 -10.96
CA PHE A 75 2.77 14.59 -9.79
C PHE A 75 3.93 15.22 -9.00
N ARG A 76 5.03 14.48 -8.82
CA ARG A 76 6.24 14.98 -8.18
C ARG A 76 6.85 16.15 -8.96
N GLU A 77 7.01 15.98 -10.27
CA GLU A 77 7.55 17.03 -11.14
C GLU A 77 6.66 18.28 -11.17
N ALA A 78 5.34 18.12 -11.20
CA ALA A 78 4.40 19.24 -11.13
C ALA A 78 4.51 19.97 -9.78
N THR A 79 4.63 19.21 -8.69
CA THR A 79 4.84 19.79 -7.34
C THR A 79 6.13 20.62 -7.29
N GLU A 80 7.23 20.09 -7.80
CA GLU A 80 8.52 20.79 -7.85
C GLU A 80 8.46 22.08 -8.67
N ARG A 81 7.67 22.11 -9.76
CA ARG A 81 7.55 23.28 -10.65
C ARG A 81 6.56 24.34 -10.15
N TYR A 82 5.42 23.93 -9.61
CA TYR A 82 4.28 24.84 -9.39
C TYR A 82 3.92 25.07 -7.92
N ALA A 83 4.39 24.26 -6.97
CA ALA A 83 3.98 24.44 -5.58
C ALA A 83 4.41 25.80 -4.98
N GLY A 84 5.55 26.34 -5.40
CA GLY A 84 6.09 27.59 -4.85
C GLY A 84 5.27 28.85 -5.14
N GLN A 85 4.38 28.82 -6.13
CA GLN A 85 3.50 29.94 -6.47
C GLN A 85 2.11 29.86 -5.81
N VAL A 86 1.76 28.71 -5.22
CA VAL A 86 0.43 28.48 -4.66
C VAL A 86 0.27 29.26 -3.37
N ARG A 87 -0.86 29.98 -3.25
CA ARG A 87 -1.22 30.71 -2.04
C ARG A 87 -2.60 30.30 -1.57
N LEU A 88 -2.80 30.32 -0.25
CA LEU A 88 -4.11 30.17 0.34
C LEU A 88 -4.77 31.55 0.41
N ALA A 89 -6.00 31.67 -0.09
CA ALA A 89 -6.78 32.90 0.04
C ALA A 89 -7.04 33.22 1.53
N PRO A 90 -7.30 34.49 1.91
CA PRO A 90 -7.51 34.88 3.31
C PRO A 90 -8.68 34.17 4.00
N ASP A 91 -9.67 33.70 3.22
CA ASP A 91 -10.82 32.94 3.72
C ASP A 91 -10.51 31.45 3.97
N GLY A 92 -9.36 30.94 3.49
CA GLY A 92 -8.98 29.53 3.58
C GLY A 92 -9.74 28.60 2.61
N LEU A 93 -10.69 29.13 1.84
CA LEU A 93 -11.62 28.36 1.02
C LEU A 93 -11.21 28.27 -0.44
N LYS A 94 -10.14 28.95 -0.84
CA LYS A 94 -9.64 28.95 -2.22
C LYS A 94 -8.12 28.88 -2.29
N LEU A 95 -7.64 28.21 -3.34
CA LEU A 95 -6.24 28.25 -3.75
C LEU A 95 -6.07 29.28 -4.86
N GLU A 96 -5.07 30.14 -4.69
CA GLU A 96 -4.65 31.11 -5.70
C GLU A 96 -3.40 30.60 -6.41
N ASN A 97 -3.34 30.79 -7.74
CA ASN A 97 -2.22 30.39 -8.61
C ASN A 97 -1.88 28.89 -8.61
N TYR A 98 -2.84 28.04 -8.25
CA TYR A 98 -2.69 26.59 -8.34
C TYR A 98 -2.82 26.11 -9.79
N ILE A 99 -1.88 25.26 -10.23
CA ILE A 99 -1.87 24.65 -11.58
C ILE A 99 -1.94 23.12 -11.46
N ALA A 100 -0.96 22.50 -10.80
CA ALA A 100 -0.88 21.05 -10.64
C ALA A 100 0.09 20.65 -9.52
N GLY A 101 -0.01 19.39 -9.08
CA GLY A 101 0.85 18.81 -8.04
C GLY A 101 0.30 19.00 -6.63
N GLN A 102 1.16 18.87 -5.62
CA GLN A 102 0.77 19.13 -4.24
C GLN A 102 0.76 20.64 -3.98
N PRO A 103 -0.37 21.23 -3.53
CA PRO A 103 -0.47 22.66 -3.27
C PRO A 103 0.58 23.18 -2.26
N PHE A 104 0.73 22.49 -1.13
CA PHE A 104 1.60 22.92 -0.03
C PHE A 104 2.53 21.79 0.44
N PRO A 105 3.63 21.49 -0.29
CA PRO A 105 4.54 20.39 0.04
C PRO A 105 5.36 20.65 1.31
N THR A 106 5.58 21.93 1.64
CA THR A 106 6.26 22.35 2.88
C THR A 106 5.23 22.97 3.82
N LEU A 107 5.06 22.36 5.00
CA LEU A 107 4.14 22.83 6.03
C LEU A 107 4.94 23.37 7.21
N ASP A 108 4.61 24.58 7.66
CA ASP A 108 5.16 25.16 8.88
C ASP A 108 4.22 24.81 10.06
N PRO A 109 4.72 24.14 11.11
CA PRO A 109 3.92 23.84 12.30
C PRO A 109 3.36 25.09 13.02
N ASN A 110 3.97 26.26 12.82
CA ASN A 110 3.54 27.51 13.44
C ASN A 110 2.50 28.27 12.60
N ASP A 111 2.16 27.78 11.41
CA ASP A 111 1.17 28.42 10.55
C ASP A 111 -0.25 28.16 11.10
N PRO A 112 -1.01 29.21 11.47
CA PRO A 112 -2.39 29.05 11.93
C PRO A 112 -3.31 28.39 10.90
N ALA A 113 -2.97 28.45 9.60
CA ALA A 113 -3.71 27.82 8.52
C ALA A 113 -3.16 26.42 8.13
N MET A 114 -2.23 25.85 8.91
CA MET A 114 -1.60 24.55 8.62
C MET A 114 -2.64 23.45 8.40
N ALA A 115 -3.66 23.35 9.26
CA ALA A 115 -4.71 22.34 9.12
C ALA A 115 -5.46 22.48 7.78
N VAL A 116 -5.77 23.70 7.35
CA VAL A 116 -6.44 23.98 6.07
C VAL A 116 -5.54 23.59 4.90
N LYS A 117 -4.24 23.91 4.98
CA LYS A 117 -3.27 23.49 3.96
C LYS A 117 -3.13 21.97 3.86
N VAL A 118 -3.20 21.26 4.99
CA VAL A 118 -3.25 19.79 5.02
C VAL A 118 -4.50 19.26 4.33
N MET A 119 -5.67 19.86 4.59
CA MET A 119 -6.92 19.46 3.93
C MET A 119 -6.84 19.66 2.41
N TRP A 120 -6.28 20.78 1.95
CA TRP A 120 -6.04 21.01 0.52
C TRP A 120 -5.07 19.99 -0.08
N ASN A 121 -3.99 19.67 0.62
CA ASN A 121 -3.07 18.62 0.18
C ASN A 121 -3.75 17.24 0.08
N TYR A 122 -4.67 16.95 1.00
CA TYR A 122 -5.45 15.71 0.95
C TYR A 122 -6.39 15.70 -0.26
N GLU A 123 -7.07 16.80 -0.54
CA GLU A 123 -7.99 16.93 -1.69
C GLU A 123 -7.26 16.77 -3.02
N TYR A 124 -6.10 17.41 -3.17
CA TYR A 124 -5.31 17.39 -4.40
C TYR A 124 -4.26 16.26 -4.45
N ARG A 125 -4.30 15.30 -3.52
CA ARG A 125 -3.39 14.15 -3.58
C ARG A 125 -3.63 13.37 -4.87
N PRO A 126 -2.60 12.80 -5.49
CA PRO A 126 -2.80 11.94 -6.64
C PRO A 126 -3.59 10.75 -6.15
N TYR A 127 -4.83 10.62 -6.61
CA TYR A 127 -5.72 9.54 -6.22
C TYR A 127 -5.01 8.23 -6.51
N PRO A 128 -4.60 7.48 -5.49
CA PRO A 128 -4.08 6.17 -5.75
C PRO A 128 -5.36 5.35 -5.98
N GLY A 129 -5.59 4.87 -7.20
CA GLY A 129 -6.63 3.86 -7.47
C GLY A 129 -6.34 2.53 -6.76
N THR A 130 -5.85 2.60 -5.53
CA THR A 130 -5.47 1.55 -4.60
C THR A 130 -6.41 1.53 -3.39
N ASP A 131 -7.23 2.56 -3.21
CA ASP A 131 -8.33 2.53 -2.25
C ASP A 131 -9.52 1.83 -2.92
N ASP A 132 -10.11 0.85 -2.23
CA ASP A 132 -11.28 0.10 -2.68
C ASP A 132 -12.52 0.96 -2.46
N PHE A 133 -12.63 2.04 -3.22
CA PHE A 133 -13.96 2.58 -3.49
C PHE A 133 -14.73 1.46 -4.15
N VAL A 134 -15.73 0.95 -3.43
CA VAL A 134 -16.70 -0.01 -3.95
C VAL A 134 -17.51 0.73 -5.00
N GLU A 135 -16.92 0.92 -6.17
CA GLU A 135 -17.65 1.23 -7.38
C GLU A 135 -18.35 -0.07 -7.74
N TYR A 136 -19.65 -0.12 -7.42
CA TYR A 136 -20.55 -1.26 -7.64
C TYR A 136 -20.74 -1.62 -9.13
N ASP A 137 -19.88 -1.15 -10.02
CA ASP A 137 -19.94 -1.34 -11.47
C ASP A 137 -18.82 -2.25 -11.96
N PHE A 138 -18.65 -3.41 -11.33
CA PHE A 138 -18.21 -4.57 -12.09
C PHE A 138 -19.45 -5.19 -12.74
N PRO A 139 -19.75 -4.95 -14.03
CA PRO A 139 -20.73 -5.75 -14.76
C PRO A 139 -20.13 -7.14 -14.97
N ALA A 140 -20.12 -7.95 -13.92
CA ALA A 140 -19.68 -9.33 -13.97
C ALA A 140 -20.76 -10.26 -14.55
N TRP A 141 -21.83 -9.71 -15.16
CA TRP A 141 -23.03 -10.48 -15.50
C TRP A 141 -23.14 -10.94 -16.97
N ASP A 142 -22.44 -10.39 -17.96
CA ASP A 142 -22.65 -10.83 -19.37
C ASP A 142 -21.40 -11.06 -20.23
N GLY A 143 -20.20 -10.85 -19.69
CA GLY A 143 -18.97 -11.20 -20.40
C GLY A 143 -18.71 -12.70 -20.40
N SER A 144 -19.21 -13.45 -21.39
CA SER A 144 -18.70 -14.79 -21.65
C SER A 144 -17.20 -14.68 -21.93
N LEU A 145 -16.35 -15.00 -20.95
CA LEU A 145 -14.92 -15.22 -21.18
C LEU A 145 -14.84 -16.29 -22.27
N ASN A 146 -14.40 -15.86 -23.45
CA ASN A 146 -14.42 -16.65 -24.67
C ASN A 146 -13.78 -18.02 -24.42
N ARG A 147 -14.60 -19.07 -24.39
CA ARG A 147 -14.25 -20.44 -23.92
C ARG A 147 -13.19 -21.15 -24.77
N GLY A 148 -12.66 -20.50 -25.81
CA GLY A 148 -11.67 -21.08 -26.74
C GLY A 148 -10.45 -20.20 -27.03
N SER A 149 -10.34 -18.99 -26.47
CA SER A 149 -9.18 -18.12 -26.68
C SER A 149 -8.55 -17.75 -25.35
N ARG A 150 -7.22 -17.87 -25.27
CA ARG A 150 -6.43 -17.51 -24.10
C ARG A 150 -6.65 -16.02 -23.81
N SER A 151 -7.49 -15.71 -22.84
CA SER A 151 -7.66 -14.34 -22.34
C SER A 151 -6.37 -13.91 -21.67
N SER A 152 -5.49 -13.22 -22.42
CA SER A 152 -4.34 -12.54 -21.83
C SER A 152 -4.82 -11.19 -21.30
N TRP A 153 -4.94 -11.08 -19.99
CA TRP A 153 -5.10 -9.80 -19.33
C TRP A 153 -3.71 -9.15 -19.24
N ASP A 154 -3.38 -8.30 -20.21
CA ASP A 154 -2.24 -7.40 -20.12
C ASP A 154 -2.71 -6.08 -19.47
N ARG A 155 -2.26 -5.81 -18.25
CA ARG A 155 -2.47 -4.51 -17.62
C ARG A 155 -1.41 -3.55 -18.18
N SER A 156 -1.64 -3.08 -19.42
CA SER A 156 -0.76 -2.10 -20.05
C SER A 156 -0.99 -0.71 -19.43
N TRP A 157 -0.01 -0.23 -18.67
CA TRP A 157 0.08 1.20 -18.32
C TRP A 157 0.47 1.96 -19.58
N ARG A 158 -0.52 2.47 -20.33
CA ARG A 158 -0.26 3.33 -21.48
C ARG A 158 0.23 4.69 -21.00
N ARG A 159 1.48 5.02 -21.32
CA ARG A 159 1.99 6.39 -21.36
C ARG A 159 1.07 7.20 -22.28
N MET A 160 0.26 8.10 -21.72
CA MET A 160 -0.22 9.24 -22.47
C MET A 160 0.87 10.30 -22.42
N ILE A 161 1.30 10.68 -23.62
CA ILE A 161 2.05 11.87 -24.00
C ILE A 161 1.64 13.10 -23.19
#